data_AF-A0AA95MR09-F1
#
_entry.id   AF-A0AA95MR09-F1
#
_cell.length_a   1.000
_cell.length_b   1.000
_cell.length_c   1.000
_cell.angle_alpha   90.00
_cell.angle_beta   90.00
_cell.angle_gamma   90.00
#
_symmetry.space_group_name_H-M   'P 1'
#
loop_
_entity.id
_entity.type
_entity.pdbx_description
1 polymer ?
#
loop_
_entity_poly.entity_id
_entity_poly.type
_entity_poly.pdbx_seq_one_letter_code
_entity_poly.pdbx_strand_id
1 'polypeptide(L)'
;MATSKERTPSFVATIRLKTNLKEEKQLLVLSDCARQLYNACLGECLKRLKAIQGTDLYKESIQLSKTSKADVELRRANFKDLNETYGFKNASIQSFGTKTKNDSKFIAEHLGTHVCQKISTRAFKATQKFAFKLAKK
;
A
#
# COMPACT_ATOMS: atom_id res chain seq x y z
N MET A 1 -37.84 -0.79 -10.13
CA MET A 1 -36.86 -1.69 -9.48
C MET A 1 -35.99 -2.29 -10.56
N ALA A 2 -34.67 -2.11 -10.52
CA ALA A 2 -33.77 -2.66 -11.54
C ALA A 2 -33.60 -4.17 -11.30
N THR A 3 -33.94 -4.98 -12.30
CA THR A 3 -33.78 -6.43 -12.29
C THR A 3 -32.28 -6.78 -12.29
N SER A 4 -31.85 -7.58 -11.31
CA SER A 4 -30.47 -8.05 -11.25
C SER A 4 -30.20 -9.03 -12.39
N LYS A 5 -29.22 -8.73 -13.25
CA LYS A 5 -28.75 -9.67 -14.29
C LYS A 5 -28.27 -10.98 -13.64
N GLU A 6 -28.71 -12.11 -14.18
CA GLU A 6 -28.14 -13.43 -13.85
C GLU A 6 -26.65 -13.44 -14.16
N ARG A 7 -25.84 -13.92 -13.21
CA ARG A 7 -24.38 -14.02 -13.37
C ARG A 7 -24.03 -15.38 -13.95
N THR A 8 -23.27 -15.38 -15.05
CA THR A 8 -22.67 -16.61 -15.58
C THR A 8 -21.75 -17.22 -14.52
N PRO A 9 -21.85 -18.54 -14.25
CA PRO A 9 -20.92 -19.22 -13.35
C PRO A 9 -19.47 -19.03 -13.83
N SER A 10 -18.58 -18.61 -12.93
CA SER A 10 -17.15 -18.46 -13.21
C SER A 10 -16.34 -19.09 -12.08
N PHE A 11 -15.16 -19.58 -12.41
CA PHE A 11 -14.23 -20.16 -11.43
C PHE A 11 -12.80 -19.67 -11.70
N VAL A 12 -11.95 -19.74 -10.68
CA VAL A 12 -10.53 -19.42 -10.77
C VAL A 12 -9.75 -20.72 -10.74
N ALA A 13 -9.02 -21.02 -11.82
CA ALA A 13 -8.06 -22.12 -11.86
C ALA A 13 -6.66 -21.61 -11.47
N THR A 14 -5.97 -22.31 -10.58
CA THR A 14 -4.55 -22.07 -10.32
C THR A 14 -3.75 -23.20 -10.95
N ILE A 15 -2.99 -22.88 -12.01
CA ILE A 15 -2.19 -23.86 -12.74
C ILE A 15 -0.73 -23.59 -12.41
N ARG A 16 0.03 -24.64 -12.05
CA ARG A 16 1.46 -24.51 -11.82
C ARG A 16 2.18 -24.29 -13.15
N LEU A 17 3.06 -23.31 -13.20
CA LEU A 17 3.97 -23.12 -14.33
C LEU A 17 5.01 -24.25 -14.32
N LYS A 18 5.13 -24.99 -15.43
CA LYS A 18 6.25 -25.89 -15.66
C LYS A 18 7.42 -25.03 -16.16
N THR A 19 8.36 -24.74 -15.26
CA THR A 19 9.49 -23.86 -15.56
C THR A 19 10.75 -24.66 -15.85
N ASN A 20 11.65 -24.07 -16.63
CA ASN A 20 13.03 -24.54 -16.75
C ASN A 20 13.97 -23.73 -15.83
N LEU A 21 15.21 -24.18 -15.68
CA LEU A 21 16.21 -23.56 -14.80
C LEU A 21 16.46 -22.06 -15.10
N LYS A 22 16.32 -21.62 -16.35
CA LYS A 22 16.51 -20.21 -16.73
C LYS A 22 15.33 -19.36 -16.25
N GLU A 23 14.11 -19.85 -16.44
CA GLU A 23 12.88 -19.19 -15.98
C GLU A 23 12.81 -19.10 -14.46
N GLU A 24 13.20 -20.17 -13.75
CA GLU A 24 13.28 -20.17 -12.29
C GLU A 24 14.22 -19.08 -11.77
N LYS A 25 15.42 -18.96 -12.37
CA LYS A 25 16.37 -17.89 -12.03
C LYS A 25 15.77 -16.50 -12.26
N GLN A 26 15.06 -16.29 -13.37
CA GLN A 26 14.40 -15.01 -13.65
C GLN A 26 13.31 -14.70 -12.61
N LEU A 27 12.49 -15.69 -12.24
CA LEU A 27 11.46 -15.53 -11.21
C LEU A 27 12.06 -15.19 -9.84
N LEU A 28 13.20 -15.78 -9.49
CA LEU A 28 13.90 -15.48 -8.25
C LEU A 28 14.42 -14.04 -8.23
N VAL A 29 15.03 -13.57 -9.32
CA VAL A 29 15.47 -12.17 -9.44
C VAL A 29 14.29 -11.21 -9.34
N LEU A 30 13.19 -11.48 -10.04
CA LEU A 30 11.97 -10.67 -9.95
C LEU A 30 11.42 -10.61 -8.53
N SER A 31 11.39 -11.75 -7.85
CA SER A 31 10.90 -11.86 -6.47
C SER A 31 11.78 -11.09 -5.49
N ASP A 32 13.11 -11.12 -5.68
CA ASP A 32 14.02 -10.38 -4.84
C ASP A 32 13.95 -8.87 -5.07
N CYS A 33 13.92 -8.42 -6.34
CA CYS A 33 13.65 -7.02 -6.68
C CYS A 33 12.33 -6.52 -6.07
N ALA A 34 11.27 -7.34 -6.14
CA ALA A 34 9.98 -7.00 -5.56
C ALA A 34 10.03 -6.90 -4.03
N ARG A 35 10.76 -7.80 -3.36
CA ARG A 35 10.97 -7.79 -1.91
C ARG A 35 11.73 -6.54 -1.47
N GLN A 36 12.80 -6.18 -2.17
CA GLN A 36 13.59 -4.98 -1.87
C GLN A 36 12.74 -3.71 -2.01
N LEU A 37 12.01 -3.57 -3.13
CA LEU A 37 11.11 -2.45 -3.36
C LEU A 37 9.98 -2.39 -2.33
N TYR A 38 9.38 -3.54 -1.99
CA TYR A 38 8.36 -3.62 -0.95
C TYR A 38 8.88 -3.08 0.39
N ASN A 39 10.07 -3.51 0.81
CA ASN A 39 10.67 -3.07 2.06
C ASN A 39 11.00 -1.58 2.06
N ALA A 40 11.47 -1.03 0.94
CA ALA A 40 11.69 0.40 0.78
C ALA A 40 10.38 1.20 0.94
N CYS A 41 9.31 0.79 0.24
CA CYS A 41 7.99 1.41 0.36
C CYS A 41 7.40 1.25 1.77
N LEU A 42 7.59 0.10 2.42
CA LEU A 42 7.14 -0.16 3.79
C LEU A 42 7.85 0.76 4.79
N GLY A 43 9.18 0.89 4.69
CA GLY A 43 9.97 1.79 5.52
C GLY A 43 9.53 3.25 5.39
N GLU A 44 9.31 3.71 4.16
CA GLU A 44 8.81 5.06 3.91
C GLU A 44 7.39 5.27 4.46
N CYS A 45 6.50 4.28 4.31
CA CYS A 45 5.15 4.34 4.91
C CYS A 45 5.23 4.48 6.44
N LEU A 46 6.07 3.67 7.09
CA LEU A 46 6.24 3.70 8.54
C LEU A 46 6.85 5.03 9.02
N LYS A 47 7.82 5.57 8.27
CA LYS A 47 8.41 6.89 8.54
C LYS A 47 7.35 7.99 8.51
N ARG A 48 6.52 8.03 7.46
CA ARG A 48 5.42 9.02 7.33
C ARG A 48 4.37 8.85 8.42
N LEU A 49 3.99 7.61 8.73
CA LEU A 49 3.04 7.32 9.82
C LEU A 49 3.58 7.80 11.16
N LYS A 50 4.86 7.54 11.48
CA LYS A 50 5.49 7.99 12.72
C LYS A 50 5.52 9.51 12.81
N ALA A 51 5.79 10.20 11.69
CA ALA A 51 5.75 11.66 11.64
C ALA A 51 4.34 12.20 11.94
N ILE A 52 3.30 11.64 11.31
CA ILE A 52 1.90 11.97 11.62
C ILE A 52 1.60 11.78 13.10
N GLN A 53 1.98 10.62 13.67
CA GLN A 53 1.74 10.29 15.08
C GLN A 53 2.41 11.25 16.06
N GLY A 54 3.49 11.91 15.66
CA GLY A 54 4.19 12.90 16.48
C GLY A 54 3.47 14.25 16.58
N THR A 55 2.54 14.55 15.68
CA THR A 55 1.83 15.85 15.64
C THR A 55 0.80 16.00 16.74
N ASP A 56 0.59 17.23 17.20
CA ASP A 56 -0.46 17.53 18.18
C ASP A 56 -1.86 17.35 17.58
N LEU A 57 -2.05 17.75 16.31
CA LEU A 57 -3.30 17.50 15.59
C LEU A 57 -3.68 16.02 15.55
N TYR A 58 -2.71 15.10 15.41
CA TYR A 58 -2.99 13.67 15.52
C TYR A 58 -3.44 13.28 16.93
N LYS A 59 -2.74 13.75 17.96
CA LYS A 59 -3.07 13.48 19.38
C LYS A 59 -4.47 13.97 19.72
N GLU A 60 -4.83 15.18 19.30
CA GLU A 60 -6.18 15.73 19.46
C GLU A 60 -7.21 14.90 18.70
N SER A 61 -6.91 14.59 17.43
CA SER A 61 -7.82 13.84 16.56
C SER A 61 -8.13 12.44 17.07
N ILE A 62 -7.21 11.78 17.77
CA ILE A 62 -7.49 10.45 18.34
C ILE A 62 -8.40 10.51 19.57
N GLN A 63 -8.47 11.63 20.30
CA GLN A 63 -9.32 11.80 21.49
C GLN A 63 -10.78 12.15 21.15
N LEU A 64 -11.06 12.71 19.97
CA LEU A 64 -12.41 13.03 19.51
C LEU A 64 -13.34 11.81 19.53
N SER A 65 -14.65 11.99 19.73
CA SER A 65 -15.60 10.87 19.72
C SER A 65 -15.67 10.16 18.37
N LYS A 66 -15.94 8.85 18.39
CA LYS A 66 -16.18 8.04 17.19
C LYS A 66 -17.66 7.89 16.84
N THR A 67 -18.56 8.39 17.69
CA THR A 67 -20.01 8.24 17.56
C THR A 67 -20.73 9.56 17.34
N SER A 68 -20.20 10.67 17.87
CA SER A 68 -20.75 12.01 17.60
C SER A 68 -20.52 12.39 16.14
N LYS A 69 -21.58 12.85 15.46
CA LYS A 69 -21.50 13.20 14.03
C LYS A 69 -20.49 14.31 13.77
N ALA A 70 -20.50 15.37 14.59
CA ALA A 70 -19.59 16.50 14.46
C ALA A 70 -18.13 16.07 14.64
N ASP A 71 -17.85 15.28 15.68
CA ASP A 71 -16.50 14.77 15.95
C ASP A 71 -16.02 13.83 14.84
N VAL A 72 -16.88 12.98 14.30
CA VAL A 72 -16.54 12.07 13.20
C VAL A 72 -16.17 12.85 11.93
N GLU A 73 -16.90 13.92 11.62
CA GLU A 73 -16.60 14.80 10.49
C GLU A 73 -15.27 15.53 10.70
N LEU A 74 -15.04 16.09 11.89
CA LEU A 74 -13.77 16.74 12.25
C LEU A 74 -12.58 15.77 12.22
N ARG A 75 -12.74 14.55 12.76
CA ARG A 75 -11.73 13.48 12.69
C ARG A 75 -11.36 13.17 11.24
N ARG A 76 -12.35 13.02 10.36
CA ARG A 76 -12.11 12.73 8.94
C ARG A 76 -11.35 13.87 8.26
N ALA A 77 -11.71 15.11 8.54
CA ALA A 77 -11.02 16.29 8.01
C ALA A 77 -9.56 16.32 8.48
N ASN A 78 -9.30 16.17 9.78
CA ASN A 78 -7.96 16.20 10.34
C ASN A 78 -7.08 15.06 9.79
N PHE A 79 -7.59 13.83 9.71
CA PHE A 79 -6.82 12.74 9.11
C PHE A 79 -6.59 12.93 7.61
N LYS A 80 -7.53 13.54 6.89
CA LYS A 80 -7.33 13.87 5.48
C LYS A 80 -6.19 14.87 5.31
N ASP A 81 -6.20 15.94 6.10
CA ASP A 81 -5.16 16.96 6.13
C ASP A 81 -3.79 16.38 6.50
N LEU A 82 -3.69 15.63 7.60
CA LEU A 82 -2.46 14.93 8.00
C LEU A 82 -1.92 14.00 6.90
N ASN A 83 -2.80 13.24 6.25
CA ASN A 83 -2.38 12.36 5.15
C ASN A 83 -1.92 13.14 3.91
N GLU A 84 -2.47 14.32 3.67
CA GLU A 84 -2.07 15.25 2.60
C GLU A 84 -0.69 15.82 2.88
N THR A 85 -0.51 16.45 4.05
CA THR A 85 0.72 17.12 4.47
C THR A 85 1.91 16.18 4.51
N TYR A 86 1.74 14.97 5.03
CA TYR A 86 2.82 13.98 5.14
C TYR A 86 2.89 13.01 3.97
N GLY A 87 2.03 13.15 2.96
CA GLY A 87 1.97 12.25 1.82
C GLY A 87 1.66 10.79 2.21
N PHE A 88 0.95 10.54 3.31
CA PHE A 88 0.53 9.20 3.70
C PHE A 88 -0.72 8.76 2.90
N LYS A 89 -0.54 8.65 1.59
CA LYS A 89 -1.56 8.25 0.61
C LYS A 89 -1.00 7.19 -0.32
N ASN A 90 -1.86 6.27 -0.75
CA ASN A 90 -1.48 5.20 -1.68
C ASN A 90 -0.77 5.74 -2.94
N ALA A 91 -1.31 6.79 -3.57
CA ALA A 91 -0.71 7.40 -4.75
C ALA A 91 0.68 7.97 -4.48
N SER A 92 0.89 8.64 -3.34
CA SER A 92 2.19 9.19 -2.97
C SER A 92 3.23 8.09 -2.73
N ILE A 93 2.83 6.96 -2.13
CA ILE A 93 3.71 5.80 -1.96
C ILE A 93 3.99 5.10 -3.28
N GLN A 94 3.03 5.02 -4.20
CA GLN A 94 3.26 4.51 -5.56
C GLN A 94 4.26 5.39 -6.33
N SER A 95 4.17 6.72 -6.21
CA SER A 95 5.14 7.65 -6.79
C SER A 95 6.53 7.46 -6.18
N PHE A 96 6.62 7.34 -4.85
CA PHE A 96 7.88 7.03 -4.16
C PHE A 96 8.48 5.70 -4.62
N GLY A 97 7.68 4.64 -4.72
CA GLY A 97 8.15 3.34 -5.20
C GLY A 97 8.62 3.39 -6.65
N THR A 98 7.91 4.13 -7.51
CA THR A 98 8.32 4.30 -8.92
C THR A 98 9.65 5.04 -9.02
N LYS A 99 9.83 6.10 -8.22
CA LYS A 99 11.09 6.83 -8.14
C LYS A 99 12.22 5.91 -7.63
N THR A 100 12.02 5.24 -6.50
CA THR A 100 13.00 4.31 -5.90
C THR A 100 13.41 3.20 -6.87
N LYS A 101 12.44 2.66 -7.60
CA LYS A 101 12.68 1.66 -8.65
C LYS A 101 13.55 2.23 -9.77
N ASN A 102 13.26 3.43 -10.26
CA ASN A 102 14.02 4.08 -11.33
C ASN A 102 15.44 4.50 -10.89
N ASP A 103 15.61 4.88 -9.62
CA ASP A 103 16.92 5.23 -9.05
C ASP A 103 17.85 3.99 -8.98
N SER A 104 17.28 2.79 -8.88
CA SER A 104 18.01 1.52 -8.98
C SER A 104 18.00 0.97 -10.40
N LYS A 105 19.12 1.09 -11.12
CA LYS A 105 19.29 0.54 -12.48
C LYS A 105 18.87 -0.93 -12.56
N PHE A 106 19.30 -1.74 -11.59
CA PHE A 106 18.98 -3.17 -11.55
C PHE A 106 17.49 -3.45 -11.35
N ILE A 107 16.83 -2.77 -10.41
CA ILE A 107 15.40 -3.00 -10.16
C ILE A 107 14.57 -2.46 -11.33
N ALA A 108 14.97 -1.34 -11.95
CA ALA A 108 14.30 -0.74 -13.10
C ALA A 108 14.25 -1.69 -14.32
N GLU A 109 15.31 -2.46 -14.56
CA GLU A 109 15.39 -3.45 -15.65
C GLU A 109 14.44 -4.64 -15.44
N HIS A 110 14.20 -5.03 -14.18
CA HIS A 110 13.45 -6.24 -13.86
C HIS A 110 11.98 -5.97 -13.52
N LEU A 111 11.65 -4.84 -12.89
CA LEU A 111 10.27 -4.53 -12.48
C LEU A 111 9.58 -3.54 -13.42
N GLY A 112 8.48 -4.00 -14.02
CA GLY A 112 7.55 -3.11 -14.71
C GLY A 112 6.84 -2.14 -13.77
N THR A 113 6.46 -0.96 -14.28
CA THR A 113 5.82 0.12 -13.50
C THR A 113 4.52 -0.34 -12.83
N HIS A 114 3.68 -1.13 -13.51
CA HIS A 114 2.44 -1.64 -12.90
C HIS A 114 2.69 -2.59 -11.74
N VAL A 115 3.73 -3.44 -11.83
CA VAL A 115 4.13 -4.35 -10.75
C VAL A 115 4.62 -3.54 -9.56
N CYS A 116 5.47 -2.54 -9.81
CA CYS A 116 5.96 -1.58 -8.81
C CYS A 116 4.81 -0.87 -8.07
N GLN A 117 3.79 -0.40 -8.79
CA GLN A 117 2.60 0.23 -8.18
C GLN A 117 1.82 -0.75 -7.29
N LYS A 118 1.66 -2.01 -7.72
CA LYS A 118 0.98 -3.04 -6.90
C LYS A 118 1.78 -3.38 -5.65
N ILE A 119 3.10 -3.51 -5.75
CA ILE A 119 4.00 -3.73 -4.59
C ILE A 119 3.88 -2.58 -3.59
N SER A 120 3.97 -1.34 -4.07
CA SER A 120 3.82 -0.12 -3.26
C SER A 120 2.46 -0.08 -2.56
N THR A 121 1.39 -0.46 -3.26
CA THR A 121 0.03 -0.56 -2.70
C THR A 121 -0.05 -1.62 -1.59
N ARG A 122 0.65 -2.75 -1.74
CA ARG A 122 0.69 -3.79 -0.70
C ARG A 122 1.36 -3.26 0.57
N ALA A 123 2.50 -2.58 0.44
CA ALA A 123 3.20 -1.97 1.57
C ALA A 123 2.35 -0.90 2.29
N PHE A 124 1.70 -0.04 1.52
CA PHE A 124 0.78 0.97 2.06
C PHE A 124 -0.39 0.32 2.82
N LYS A 125 -1.07 -0.67 2.23
CA LYS A 125 -2.19 -1.38 2.88
C LYS A 125 -1.76 -2.11 4.14
N ALA A 126 -0.57 -2.70 4.16
CA ALA A 126 -0.01 -3.32 5.36
C ALA A 126 0.17 -2.29 6.48
N THR A 127 0.76 -1.14 6.16
CA THR A 127 0.96 -0.04 7.12
C THR A 127 -0.37 0.56 7.58
N GLN A 128 -1.36 0.66 6.70
CA GLN A 128 -2.70 1.14 7.06
C GLN A 128 -3.40 0.19 8.03
N LYS A 129 -3.30 -1.13 7.82
CA LYS A 129 -3.81 -2.13 8.78
C LYS A 129 -3.12 -2.00 10.14
N PHE A 130 -1.81 -1.78 10.15
CA PHE A 130 -1.05 -1.52 11.37
C PHE A 130 -1.54 -0.25 12.07
N ALA A 131 -1.68 0.87 11.36
CA ALA A 131 -2.16 2.14 11.89
C ALA A 131 -3.56 2.03 12.52
N PHE A 132 -4.44 1.21 11.94
CA PHE A 132 -5.79 0.97 12.44
C PHE A 132 -5.89 -0.12 13.50
N LYS A 133 -4.77 -0.73 13.92
CA LYS A 133 -4.74 -1.88 14.85
C LYS A 133 -5.57 -3.08 14.34
N LEU A 134 -5.63 -3.25 13.03
CA LEU A 134 -6.31 -4.36 12.34
C LEU A 134 -5.33 -5.42 11.81
N ALA A 135 -4.03 -5.28 12.12
CA ALA A 135 -3.03 -6.29 11.80
C ALA A 135 -3.24 -7.54 12.65
N LYS A 136 -3.07 -8.72 12.04
CA LYS A 136 -3.05 -9.98 12.80
C LYS A 136 -1.86 -9.94 13.77
N LYS A 137 -2.08 -10.40 15.00
CA LYS A 137 -1.01 -10.64 15.97
C LYS A 137 -0.14 -11.81 15.53
#